data_AF-I4EN59-F1
#
_entry.id   AF-I4EN59-F1
#
_cell.length_a   1.000
_cell.length_b   1.000
_cell.length_c   1.000
_cell.angle_alpha   90.00
_cell.angle_beta   90.00
_cell.angle_gamma   90.00
#
_symmetry.space_group_name_H-M   'P 1'
#
loop_
_entity.id
_entity.type
_entity.pdbx_description
1 polymer ?
#
loop_
_entity_poly.entity_id
_entity_poly.type
_entity_poly.pdbx_seq_one_letter_code
_entity_poly.pdbx_strand_id
1 'polypeptide(L)' 'MIRDAFSDDHAGDPIFISQNMISKRTGTFLDDLTVQDLETGLGRPVIAADYLSQVLHHLGKLASPVGA' A
#
# COMPACT_ATOMS: atom_id res chain seq x y z
N MET A 1 9.31 -6.06 -13.80
CA MET A 1 8.66 -4.78 -14.14
C MET A 1 8.07 -4.08 -12.91
N ILE A 2 7.08 -4.63 -12.18
CA ILE A 2 6.58 -3.98 -10.93
C ILE A 2 7.62 -4.02 -9.81
N ARG A 3 8.29 -5.16 -9.60
CA ARG A 3 9.37 -5.28 -8.60
C ARG A 3 10.47 -4.24 -8.78
N ASP A 4 10.87 -3.99 -10.03
CA ASP A 4 11.97 -3.09 -10.37
C ASP A 4 11.68 -1.64 -9.94
N ALA A 5 10.42 -1.21 -10.05
CA ALA A 5 9.97 0.14 -9.67
C ALA A 5 10.03 0.42 -8.15
N PHE A 6 10.06 -0.61 -7.30
CA PHE A 6 10.08 -0.49 -5.83
C PHE A 6 11.37 -1.06 -5.19
N SER A 7 12.41 -1.25 -6.01
CA SER A 7 13.66 -1.91 -5.59
C SER A 7 14.53 -1.07 -4.66
N ASP A 8 14.43 0.26 -4.77
CA ASP A 8 15.25 1.22 -4.01
C ASP A 8 14.61 1.68 -2.68
N ASP A 9 13.34 1.37 -2.45
CA ASP A 9 12.62 1.79 -1.24
C ASP A 9 12.79 0.78 -0.10
N HIS A 10 13.18 1.32 1.06
CA HIS A 10 13.30 0.67 2.37
C HIS A 10 12.47 -0.61 2.45
N ALA A 11 13.15 -1.76 2.34
CA ALA A 11 12.52 -3.07 2.34
C ALA A 11 11.78 -3.28 3.68
N GLY A 12 10.46 -3.08 3.68
CA GLY A 12 9.61 -3.24 4.86
C GLY A 12 8.53 -2.17 5.01
N ASP A 13 8.74 -0.99 4.43
CA ASP A 13 7.75 0.09 4.54
C ASP A 13 6.50 -0.20 3.68
N PRO A 14 5.30 0.15 4.18
CA PRO A 14 4.07 -0.07 3.43
C PRO A 14 4.01 0.82 2.18
N ILE A 15 3.53 0.27 1.08
CA ILE A 15 3.24 1.03 -0.14
C ILE A 15 1.82 1.56 -0.07
N PHE A 16 1.67 2.87 -0.26
CA PHE A 16 0.36 3.51 -0.33
C PHE A 16 -0.06 3.72 -1.78
N ILE A 17 -1.28 3.32 -2.09
CA ILE A 17 -1.88 3.40 -3.42
C ILE A 17 -3.23 4.13 -3.33
N SER A 18 -3.59 4.87 -4.36
CA SER A 18 -4.89 5.55 -4.38
C SER A 18 -6.02 4.53 -4.51
N GLN A 19 -7.09 4.64 -3.70
CA GLN A 19 -8.27 3.77 -3.91
C GLN A 19 -8.97 4.05 -5.25
N ASN A 20 -8.74 5.22 -5.85
CA ASN A 20 -9.26 5.53 -7.20
C ASN A 20 -8.60 4.68 -8.29
N MET A 21 -7.47 4.04 -7.99
CA MET A 21 -6.86 3.05 -8.89
C MET A 21 -7.46 1.65 -8.74
N ILE A 22 -8.37 1.45 -7.78
CA ILE A 22 -9.05 0.19 -7.53
C ILE A 22 -10.49 0.29 -8.04
N SER A 23 -10.87 -0.64 -8.90
CA SER A 23 -12.25 -0.82 -9.33
C SER A 23 -13.14 -1.10 -8.12
N LYS A 24 -14.10 -0.21 -7.86
CA LYS A 24 -15.09 -0.38 -6.78
C LYS A 24 -16.00 -1.60 -6.98
N ARG A 25 -16.13 -2.09 -8.22
CA ARG A 25 -16.97 -3.24 -8.57
C ARG A 25 -16.28 -4.57 -8.29
N THR A 26 -14.98 -4.65 -8.57
CA THR A 26 -14.23 -5.91 -8.60
C THR A 26 -13.12 -6.00 -7.56
N GLY A 27 -12.73 -4.89 -6.94
CA GLY A 27 -11.61 -4.83 -5.98
C GLY A 27 -10.23 -4.98 -6.63
N THR A 28 -10.17 -4.96 -7.97
CA THR A 28 -8.93 -5.07 -8.74
C THR A 28 -8.40 -3.70 -9.15
N PHE A 29 -7.09 -3.60 -9.30
CA PHE A 29 -6.44 -2.54 -10.07
C PHE A 29 -6.92 -2.54 -11.52
N LEU A 30 -6.60 -1.44 -12.20
CA LEU A 30 -6.89 -1.26 -13.63
C LEU A 30 -6.29 -2.36 -14.52
N ASP A 31 -5.28 -3.08 -14.03
CA ASP A 31 -4.61 -4.21 -14.71
C ASP A 31 -5.07 -5.59 -14.19
N ASP A 32 -6.26 -5.70 -13.61
CA ASP A 32 -6.86 -6.93 -13.04
C ASP A 32 -6.13 -7.57 -11.83
N LEU A 33 -5.04 -6.96 -11.35
CA LEU A 33 -4.38 -7.37 -10.11
C LEU A 33 -5.22 -6.99 -8.88
N THR A 34 -5.21 -7.78 -7.81
CA THR A 34 -5.79 -7.37 -6.51
C THR A 34 -4.72 -6.73 -5.61
N VAL A 35 -5.15 -6.04 -4.54
CA VAL A 35 -4.23 -5.56 -3.48
C VAL A 35 -3.38 -6.71 -2.94
N GLN A 36 -3.99 -7.87 -2.73
CA GLN A 36 -3.32 -9.05 -2.19
C GLN A 36 -2.26 -9.63 -3.16
N ASP A 37 -2.50 -9.54 -4.47
CA ASP A 37 -1.51 -9.95 -5.48
C ASP A 37 -0.28 -9.03 -5.46
N LEU A 38 -0.49 -7.73 -5.27
CA LEU A 38 0.62 -6.78 -5.10
C LEU A 38 1.39 -7.01 -3.80
N GLU A 39 0.71 -7.20 -2.67
CA GLU A 39 1.37 -7.52 -1.39
C GLU A 39 2.24 -8.76 -1.52
N THR A 40 1.72 -9.81 -2.15
CA THR A 40 2.44 -11.07 -2.38
C THR A 40 3.65 -10.87 -3.31
N GLY A 41 3.48 -10.12 -4.42
CA GLY A 41 4.56 -9.88 -5.38
C GLY A 41 5.67 -8.97 -4.84
N LEU A 42 5.32 -8.02 -3.98
CA LEU A 42 6.23 -7.02 -3.42
C LEU A 42 6.84 -7.47 -2.08
N GLY A 43 6.23 -8.45 -1.41
CA GLY A 43 6.66 -8.94 -0.10
C GLY A 43 6.55 -7.88 1.00
N ARG A 44 5.63 -6.91 0.86
CA ARG A 44 5.42 -5.81 1.81
C ARG A 44 3.95 -5.37 1.81
N PRO A 45 3.48 -4.74 2.90
CA PRO A 45 2.08 -4.32 3.00
C PRO A 45 1.71 -3.28 1.93
N VAL A 46 0.49 -3.36 1.41
CA VAL A 46 -0.04 -2.40 0.42
C VAL A 46 -1.36 -1.84 0.95
N ILE A 47 -1.42 -0.52 1.08
CA ILE A 47 -2.52 0.17 1.75
C ILE A 47 -3.21 1.11 0.78
N ALA A 48 -4.51 0.91 0.62
CA ALA A 48 -5.35 1.77 -0.18
C ALA A 48 -5.77 3.02 0.61
N ALA A 49 -5.34 4.20 0.14
CA ALA A 49 -5.59 5.48 0.77
C ALA A 49 -6.20 6.49 -0.22
N ASP A 50 -7.28 7.16 0.17
CA ASP A 50 -7.92 8.19 -0.67
C ASP A 50 -7.26 9.57 -0.53
N TYR A 51 -6.69 9.83 0.65
CA TYR A 51 -6.17 11.14 1.03
C TYR A 51 -4.84 11.00 1.76
N LEU A 52 -3.98 12.02 1.62
CA LEU A 52 -2.71 12.10 2.33
C LEU A 52 -2.89 12.03 3.86
N SER A 53 -4.02 12.52 4.39
CA SER A 53 -4.35 12.41 5.82
C SER A 53 -4.44 10.96 6.30
N GLN A 54 -4.89 10.03 5.45
CA GLN A 54 -4.95 8.60 5.80
C GLN A 54 -3.55 7.98 5.84
N VAL A 55 -2.65 8.39 4.94
CA VAL A 55 -1.23 8.01 4.95
C VAL A 55 -0.58 8.49 6.25
N LEU A 56 -0.73 9.78 6.57
CA LEU A 56 -0.17 10.37 7.79
C LEU A 56 -0.70 9.70 9.06
N HIS A 57 -2.00 9.38 9.10
CA HIS A 57 -2.59 8.64 10.22
C HIS A 57 -2.00 7.23 10.36
N HIS A 58 -1.78 6.54 9.24
CA HIS A 58 -1.17 5.22 9.26
C HIS A 58 0.28 5.26 9.75
N LEU A 59 1.07 6.20 9.24
CA LEU A 59 2.46 6.41 9.68
C LEU A 59 2.53 6.84 11.14
N GLY A 60 1.61 7.70 11.61
CA GLY A 60 1.52 8.10 13.02
C GLY A 60 1.20 6.95 13.97
N LYS A 61 0.41 5.97 13.51
CA LYS A 61 0.14 4.72 14.26
C LYS A 61 1.36 3.81 14.31
N LEU A 62 2.12 3.70 13.23
CA LEU A 62 3.37 2.92 13.21
C LEU A 62 4.45 3.55 14.12
N ALA A 63 4.48 4.89 14.19
CA ALA A 63 5.41 5.63 15.04
C ALA A 63 5.02 5.64 16.54
N SER A 64 3.79 5.27 16.88
CA SER A 64 3.33 5.16 18.26
C SER A 64 3.29 3.69 18.68
N PRO A 65 4.39 3.11 19.18
CA PRO A 65 4.31 1.80 19.81
C PRO A 65 3.42 1.94 21.04
N VAL A 66 2.52 0.99 21.22
CA VAL A 66 1.77 0.82 22.47
C VAL A 66 2.76 0.78 23.64
N GLY A 67 2.69 1.78 24.53
CA GLY A 67 3.30 1.74 25.86
C GLY A 67 4.18 2.94 26.23
N ALA A 68 3.56 3.99 26.77
CA ALA A 68 4.06 4.78 27.90
C ALA A 68 2.86 5.24 28.73
#